data_AF-A0A838WHL5-F1
#
_entry.id   AF-A0A838WHL5-F1
#
_cell.length_a   1.000
_cell.length_b   1.000
_cell.length_c   1.000
_cell.angle_alpha   90.00
_cell.angle_beta   90.00
_cell.angle_gamma   90.00
#
_symmetry.space_group_name_H-M   'P 1'
#
loop_
_entity.id
_entity.type
_entity.pdbx_description
1 polymer ?
#
loop_
_entity_poly.entity_id
_entity_poly.type
_entity_poly.pdbx_seq_one_letter_code
_entity_poly.pdbx_strand_id
1 'polypeptide(L)'
;MAIDTARTRQHLQDFAFRELFVEELGWNRARDGRLAPAALDGTAYTRRHVAELGGVVVIEIEAEGGIPDARTRAAIHREIPRLHHENLLIFVDPARTQSLWFWAKRDGARLLPREHL
;
A
#
# COMPACT_ATOMS: atom_id res chain seq x y z
N MET A 1 -5.28 4.37 -23.63
CA MET A 1 -6.29 4.96 -22.72
C MET A 1 -5.65 6.19 -22.10
N ALA A 2 -6.32 7.35 -22.13
CA ALA A 2 -5.81 8.54 -21.46
C ALA A 2 -6.25 8.51 -19.99
N ILE A 3 -5.34 8.84 -19.07
CA ILE A 3 -5.66 8.94 -17.64
C ILE A 3 -6.51 10.20 -17.43
N ASP A 4 -7.68 10.06 -16.81
CA ASP A 4 -8.47 11.22 -16.38
C ASP A 4 -7.81 11.82 -15.14
N THR A 5 -7.02 12.87 -15.36
CA THR A 5 -6.25 13.53 -14.29
C THR A 5 -7.13 14.17 -13.22
N ALA A 6 -8.38 14.55 -13.52
CA ALA A 6 -9.29 15.13 -12.55
C ALA A 6 -9.82 14.07 -11.59
N ARG A 7 -10.29 12.94 -12.14
CA ARG A 7 -10.73 11.79 -11.33
C ARG A 7 -9.60 11.16 -10.54
N THR A 8 -8.44 11.00 -11.16
CA THR A 8 -7.23 10.50 -10.51
C THR A 8 -6.88 11.36 -9.28
N ARG A 9 -6.93 12.69 -9.41
CA ARG A 9 -6.68 13.62 -8.30
C ARG A 9 -7.74 13.49 -7.21
N GLN A 10 -9.01 13.38 -7.58
CA GLN A 10 -10.10 13.19 -6.62
C GLN A 10 -9.92 11.91 -5.80
N HIS A 11 -9.65 10.77 -6.46
CA HIS A 11 -9.42 9.51 -5.75
C HIS A 11 -8.20 9.53 -4.84
N LEU A 12 -7.13 10.25 -5.22
CA LEU A 12 -5.97 10.48 -4.36
C LEU A 12 -6.33 11.31 -3.12
N GLN A 13 -7.13 12.37 -3.27
CA GLN A 13 -7.56 13.23 -2.17
C GLN A 13 -8.53 12.52 -1.21
N ASP A 14 -9.38 11.64 -1.75
CA ASP A 14 -10.36 10.87 -0.98
C ASP A 14 -9.79 9.58 -0.37
N PHE A 15 -8.50 9.28 -0.60
CA PHE A 15 -7.87 8.02 -0.20
C PHE A 15 -8.61 6.78 -0.76
N ALA A 16 -9.24 6.96 -1.92
CA ALA A 16 -10.01 5.96 -2.66
C ALA A 16 -9.09 5.13 -3.56
N PHE A 17 -8.13 4.43 -2.95
CA PHE A 17 -7.05 3.76 -3.70
C PHE A 17 -7.58 2.65 -4.61
N ARG A 18 -8.67 1.97 -4.25
CA ARG A 18 -9.23 0.92 -5.09
C ARG A 18 -9.73 1.49 -6.41
N GLU A 19 -10.48 2.57 -6.35
CA GLU A 19 -11.03 3.29 -7.50
C GLU A 19 -9.88 3.89 -8.33
N LEU A 20 -8.90 4.53 -7.67
CA LEU A 20 -7.68 5.02 -8.31
C LEU A 20 -7.00 3.93 -9.16
N PHE A 21 -6.71 2.77 -8.59
CA PHE A 21 -5.97 1.74 -9.29
C PHE A 21 -6.82 1.01 -10.34
N VAL A 22 -8.07 0.67 -10.02
CA VAL A 22 -8.90 -0.16 -10.89
C VAL A 22 -9.56 0.66 -11.99
N GLU A 23 -10.15 1.81 -11.65
CA GLU A 23 -10.98 2.58 -12.58
C GLU A 23 -10.12 3.52 -13.44
N GLU A 24 -9.12 4.18 -12.85
CA GLU A 24 -8.31 5.18 -13.56
C GLU A 24 -7.01 4.61 -14.14
N LEU A 25 -6.32 3.75 -13.38
CA LEU A 25 -5.04 3.15 -13.83
C LEU A 25 -5.21 1.81 -14.55
N GLY A 26 -6.41 1.23 -14.57
CA GLY A 26 -6.71 -0.02 -15.27
C GLY A 26 -6.07 -1.27 -14.67
N TRP A 27 -5.77 -1.27 -13.37
CA TRP A 27 -5.30 -2.46 -12.65
C TRP A 27 -6.44 -3.44 -12.42
N ASN A 28 -6.10 -4.70 -12.14
CA ASN A 28 -7.10 -5.69 -11.79
C ASN A 28 -7.55 -5.50 -10.33
N ARG A 29 -8.80 -5.85 -10.05
CA ARG A 29 -9.29 -5.97 -8.68
C ARG A 29 -8.49 -7.05 -7.96
N ALA A 30 -8.02 -6.74 -6.74
CA ALA A 30 -7.36 -7.75 -5.92
C ALA A 30 -8.30 -8.93 -5.64
N ARG A 31 -7.75 -10.15 -5.64
CA ARG A 31 -8.53 -11.38 -5.40
C ARG A 31 -9.16 -11.45 -4.01
N ASP A 32 -8.49 -10.88 -3.00
CA ASP A 32 -8.97 -10.79 -1.62
C ASP A 32 -8.82 -9.36 -1.09
N GLY A 33 -9.92 -8.62 -1.03
CA GLY A 33 -9.97 -7.26 -0.50
C GLY A 33 -10.40 -7.16 0.96
N ARG A 34 -10.38 -8.25 1.73
CA ARG A 34 -10.79 -8.23 3.14
C ARG A 34 -9.76 -7.51 3.99
N LEU A 35 -10.25 -6.77 4.99
CA LEU A 35 -9.42 -6.23 6.06
C LEU A 35 -8.92 -7.40 6.91
N ALA A 36 -7.60 -7.54 7.00
CA ALA A 36 -6.95 -8.55 7.81
C ALA A 36 -6.12 -7.86 8.90
N PRO A 37 -6.39 -8.13 10.20
CA PRO A 37 -5.57 -7.62 11.28
C PRO A 37 -4.21 -8.33 11.33
N ALA A 38 -3.19 -7.61 11.78
CA ALA A 38 -1.84 -8.10 12.00
C ALA A 38 -1.16 -7.30 13.13
N ALA A 39 -0.06 -7.82 13.65
CA ALA A 39 0.75 -7.12 14.63
C ALA A 39 2.23 -7.39 14.38
N LEU A 40 3.06 -6.37 14.52
CA LEU A 40 4.52 -6.46 14.38
C LEU A 40 5.19 -5.54 15.39
N ASP A 41 6.15 -6.08 16.15
CA ASP A 41 6.92 -5.33 17.17
C ASP A 41 6.02 -4.51 18.13
N GLY A 42 4.87 -5.06 18.52
CA GLY A 42 3.89 -4.40 19.39
C GLY A 42 3.01 -3.35 18.71
N THR A 43 3.19 -3.10 17.41
CA THR A 43 2.31 -2.23 16.60
C THR A 43 1.20 -3.05 15.98
N ALA A 44 -0.05 -2.79 16.36
CA ALA A 44 -1.23 -3.35 15.71
C ALA A 44 -1.54 -2.56 14.42
N TYR A 45 -1.83 -3.29 13.35
CA TYR A 45 -2.23 -2.71 12.08
C TYR A 45 -3.21 -3.61 11.32
N THR A 46 -3.96 -3.03 10.39
CA THR A 46 -4.77 -3.75 9.43
C THR A 46 -4.12 -3.66 8.05
N ARG A 47 -4.35 -4.69 7.23
CA ARG A 47 -3.94 -4.72 5.83
C ARG A 47 -5.11 -5.08 4.93
N ARG A 48 -5.13 -4.52 3.72
CA ARG A 48 -6.14 -4.80 2.70
C ARG A 48 -5.49 -4.79 1.32
N HIS A 49 -5.71 -5.82 0.50
CA HIS A 49 -5.26 -5.76 -0.89
C HIS A 49 -6.21 -4.88 -1.69
N VAL A 50 -5.64 -3.93 -2.44
CA VAL A 50 -6.36 -2.89 -3.16
C VAL A 50 -6.54 -3.29 -4.62
N ALA A 51 -5.43 -3.63 -5.28
CA ALA A 51 -5.38 -3.97 -6.69
C ALA A 51 -4.15 -4.82 -7.02
N GLU A 52 -4.14 -5.47 -8.18
CA GLU A 52 -3.01 -6.24 -8.68
C GLU A 52 -2.79 -6.05 -10.19
N LEU A 53 -1.54 -6.04 -10.63
CA LEU A 53 -1.18 -5.99 -12.04
C LEU A 53 0.16 -6.69 -12.26
N GLY A 54 0.20 -7.70 -13.14
CA GLY A 54 1.45 -8.35 -13.54
C GLY A 54 2.25 -8.99 -12.40
N GLY A 55 1.60 -9.43 -11.32
CA GLY A 55 2.27 -10.00 -10.14
C GLY A 55 2.68 -8.98 -9.07
N VAL A 56 2.48 -7.68 -9.33
CA VAL A 56 2.59 -6.60 -8.34
C VAL A 56 1.26 -6.43 -7.63
N VAL A 57 1.28 -6.34 -6.30
CA VAL A 57 0.07 -6.11 -5.49
C VAL A 57 0.18 -4.80 -4.72
N VAL A 58 -0.91 -4.03 -4.71
CA VAL A 58 -1.06 -2.84 -3.85
C VAL A 58 -1.76 -3.24 -2.56
N ILE A 59 -1.15 -2.88 -1.44
CA ILE A 59 -1.68 -3.21 -0.12
C ILE A 59 -1.79 -1.91 0.69
N GLU A 60 -3.00 -1.62 1.16
CA GLU A 60 -3.25 -0.54 2.11
C GLU A 60 -2.96 -1.05 3.52
N ILE A 61 -2.24 -0.24 4.31
CA ILE A 61 -1.89 -0.51 5.70
C ILE A 61 -2.39 0.64 6.58
N GLU A 62 -3.16 0.33 7.61
CA GLU A 62 -3.62 1.31 8.60
C GLU A 62 -3.17 0.84 9.99
N ALA A 63 -2.43 1.69 10.71
CA ALA A 63 -1.91 1.39 12.05
C ALA A 63 -2.55 2.30 13.10
N GLU A 64 -2.79 1.78 14.30
CA GLU A 64 -3.53 2.47 15.37
C GLU A 64 -2.87 3.80 15.83
N GLY A 65 -1.55 3.92 15.64
CA GLY A 65 -0.74 5.10 16.02
C GLY A 65 -0.45 6.09 14.89
N GLY A 66 -1.12 5.98 13.74
CA GLY A 66 -0.79 6.77 12.54
C GLY A 66 0.20 6.06 11.62
N ILE A 67 0.86 6.81 10.74
CA ILE A 67 1.86 6.23 9.82
C ILE A 67 3.10 5.79 10.66
N PRO A 68 3.44 4.49 10.70
CA PRO A 68 4.56 3.99 11.50
C PRO A 68 5.89 4.57 11.06
N ASP A 69 6.93 4.51 11.89
CA ASP A 69 8.28 4.97 11.52
C ASP A 69 8.94 4.12 10.41
N ALA A 70 10.06 4.60 9.85
CA ALA A 70 10.75 3.93 8.75
C ALA A 70 11.21 2.49 9.08
N ARG A 71 11.57 2.22 10.34
CA ARG A 71 12.00 0.89 10.78
C ARG A 71 10.81 -0.07 10.78
N THR A 72 9.68 0.35 11.34
CA THR A 72 8.44 -0.43 11.37
C THR A 72 7.87 -0.64 9.98
N ARG A 73 7.87 0.38 9.11
CA ARG A 73 7.44 0.24 7.70
C ARG A 73 8.28 -0.79 6.94
N ALA A 74 9.60 -0.72 7.08
CA ALA A 74 10.51 -1.68 6.46
C ALA A 74 10.31 -3.11 7.01
N ALA A 75 9.99 -3.25 8.30
CA ALA A 75 9.69 -4.53 8.92
C ALA A 75 8.35 -5.11 8.41
N ILE A 76 7.29 -4.29 8.32
CA ILE A 76 6.00 -4.68 7.72
C ILE A 76 6.19 -5.15 6.28
N HIS A 77 6.94 -4.39 5.48
CA HIS A 77 7.27 -4.78 4.10
C HIS A 77 8.06 -6.09 4.00
N ARG A 78 8.84 -6.47 5.02
CA ARG A 78 9.58 -7.74 5.04
C ARG A 78 8.72 -8.95 5.40
N GLU A 79 7.56 -8.76 6.02
CA GLU A 79 6.61 -9.83 6.35
C GLU A 79 5.65 -10.16 5.20
N ILE A 80 5.31 -9.16 4.39
CA ILE A 80 4.47 -9.29 3.18
C ILE A 80 5.03 -10.17 2.03
N PRO A 81 6.35 -10.36 1.80
CA PRO A 81 6.91 -11.16 0.71
C PRO A 81 6.56 -12.64 0.79
N ARG A 82 6.06 -13.13 1.94
CA ARG A 82 5.46 -14.47 2.03
C ARG A 82 4.19 -14.60 1.17
N LEU A 83 3.64 -13.50 0.68
CA LEU A 83 2.40 -13.45 -0.09
C LEU A 83 2.62 -13.06 -1.57
N HIS A 84 3.59 -12.18 -1.89
CA HIS A 84 3.81 -11.66 -3.26
C HIS A 84 5.29 -11.30 -3.55
N HIS A 85 5.76 -11.51 -4.79
CA HIS A 85 7.14 -11.20 -5.21
C HIS A 85 7.44 -9.69 -5.27
N GLU A 86 6.47 -8.88 -5.70
CA GLU A 86 6.55 -7.42 -5.69
C GLU A 86 5.28 -6.84 -5.08
N ASN A 87 5.44 -5.79 -4.27
CA ASN A 87 4.32 -5.09 -3.65
C ASN A 87 4.59 -3.60 -3.49
N LEU A 88 3.50 -2.83 -3.51
CA LEU A 88 3.44 -1.43 -3.16
C LEU A 88 2.59 -1.31 -1.88
N LEU A 89 3.16 -0.74 -0.82
CA LEU A 89 2.42 -0.49 0.40
C LEU A 89 1.99 0.97 0.44
N ILE A 90 0.74 1.20 0.81
CA ILE A 90 0.21 2.53 1.05
C ILE A 90 -0.17 2.59 2.52
N PHE A 91 0.65 3.26 3.32
CA PHE A 91 0.36 3.51 4.72
C PHE A 91 -0.58 4.70 4.82
N VAL A 92 -1.64 4.57 5.62
CA VAL A 92 -2.64 5.62 5.83
C VAL A 92 -2.81 5.80 7.33
N ASP A 93 -2.93 7.05 7.78
CA ASP A 93 -3.29 7.33 9.17
C ASP A 93 -4.79 7.03 9.40
N PRO A 94 -5.21 6.70 10.64
CA PRO A 94 -6.62 6.40 10.92
C PRO A 94 -7.61 7.51 10.54
N ALA A 95 -7.16 8.77 10.52
CA ALA A 95 -7.99 9.91 10.12
C ALA A 95 -8.04 10.12 8.59
N ARG A 96 -7.29 9.32 7.80
CA ARG A 96 -7.16 9.43 6.34
C ARG A 96 -6.85 10.86 5.90
N THR A 97 -5.82 11.43 6.50
CA THR A 97 -5.32 12.77 6.19
C THR A 97 -3.96 12.75 5.49
N GLN A 98 -3.23 11.63 5.62
CA GLN A 98 -1.90 11.45 5.07
C GLN A 98 -1.75 10.03 4.54
N SER A 99 -1.04 9.90 3.41
CA SER A 99 -0.63 8.61 2.88
C SER A 99 0.86 8.59 2.63
N LEU A 100 1.53 7.51 3.01
CA LEU A 100 2.92 7.26 2.64
C LEU A 100 2.97 6.05 1.71
N TRP A 101 3.50 6.28 0.52
CA TRP A 101 3.67 5.28 -0.52
C TRP A 101 5.05 4.67 -0.41
N PHE A 102 5.11 3.37 -0.15
CA PHE A 102 6.34 2.64 0.11
C PHE A 102 6.53 1.53 -0.92
N TRP A 103 7.59 1.64 -1.71
CA TRP A 103 8.04 0.58 -2.59
C TRP A 103 9.53 0.34 -2.37
N ALA A 104 9.91 -0.90 -2.09
CA ALA A 104 11.32 -1.24 -1.95
C ALA A 104 11.76 -2.21 -3.04
N LYS A 105 12.77 -1.81 -3.80
CA LYS A 105 13.46 -2.71 -4.72
C LYS A 105 14.37 -3.64 -3.91
N ARG A 106 14.35 -4.92 -4.23
CA ARG A 106 15.32 -5.90 -3.74
C ARG A 106 16.52 -5.93 -4.69
N ASP A 107 17.71 -5.73 -4.14
CA ASP A 107 18.99 -5.91 -4.83
C ASP A 107 19.84 -6.89 -4.01
N GLY A 108 19.73 -8.19 -4.34
CA GLY A 108 20.28 -9.27 -3.51
C GLY A 108 19.72 -9.24 -2.08
N ALA A 109 20.60 -9.05 -1.10
CA ALA A 109 20.24 -8.93 0.32
C ALA A 109 19.83 -7.50 0.76
N ARG A 110 20.00 -6.50 -0.11
CA ARG A 110 19.76 -5.09 0.22
C ARG A 110 18.35 -4.67 -0.19
N LEU A 111 17.62 -4.04 0.74
CA LEU A 111 16.36 -3.36 0.47
C LEU A 111 16.64 -1.87 0.27
N LEU A 112 16.23 -1.34 -0.88
CA LEU A 112 16.33 0.08 -1.21
C LEU A 112 14.91 0.68 -1.21
N PRO A 113 14.45 1.23 -0.07
CA PRO A 113 13.13 1.82 0.01
C PRO A 113 13.04 3.13 -0.78
N ARG A 114 11.90 3.33 -1.42
CA ARG A 114 11.47 4.60 -2.00
C ARG A 114 10.18 4.99 -1.30
N GLU A 115 10.18 6.17 -0.72
CA GLU A 115 9.07 6.71 0.05
C GLU A 115 8.60 8.03 -0.58
N HIS A 116 7.29 8.18 -0.71
CA HIS A 116 6.65 9.43 -1.07
C HIS A 116 5.54 9.73 -0.05
N LEU A 117 5.65 10.90 0.59
CA LEU A 117 4.68 11.49 1.51
C LEU A 117 3.76 12.45 0.76
#